data_AF-A0A7V2B0M1-F1
#
_entry.id   AF-A0A7V2B0M1-F1
#
_cell.length_a   1.000
_cell.length_b   1.000
_cell.length_c   1.000
_cell.angle_alpha   90.00
_cell.angle_beta   90.00
_cell.angle_gamma   90.00
#
_symmetry.space_group_name_H-M   'P 1'
#
loop_
_entity.id
_entity.type
_entity.pdbx_description
1 polymer ?
#
loop_
_entity_poly.entity_id
_entity_poly.type
_entity_poly.pdbx_seq_one_letter_code
_entity_poly.pdbx_strand_id
1 'polypeptide(L)'
;MALLQPFYEKPWPPALRSAAQALWCWHLNLRRPRLPESADAQAFLQAEAERLIRGDPVQVVPHEVWEAAYQACVRHQLPLALLGRQLQAAWGWISPVRFPDATALEAFVQDFAGAHGRLLVRLMGVATRFEDTLVDALAAGFFLTDRLARLPRDLAADRLFIPLEDLDRAGVSVELLQRGAGNSAVRRLLWKQVVRAQEALARGRTLVHALPRRYASVLRRAWLEALEVLHTIERRDYDLWRGPIRLSPWQRLHIAYQARFSRVAFRK
;
A
#
# COMPACT_ATOMS: atom_id res chain seq x y z
N MET A 1 0.98 7.65 -10.23
CA MET A 1 0.59 6.23 -10.32
C MET A 1 1.43 5.43 -9.33
N ALA A 2 0.85 4.46 -8.61
CA ALA A 2 1.59 3.64 -7.64
C ALA A 2 2.71 2.84 -8.35
N LEU A 3 3.86 2.60 -7.68
CA LEU A 3 5.01 1.92 -8.29
C LEU A 3 4.78 0.41 -8.27
N LEU A 4 4.17 -0.08 -7.19
CA LEU A 4 3.79 -1.46 -6.99
C LEU A 4 2.26 -1.54 -6.98
N GLN A 5 1.68 -2.26 -7.94
CA GLN A 5 0.25 -2.51 -8.06
C GLN A 5 0.00 -4.00 -8.34
N PRO A 6 0.34 -4.87 -7.36
CA PRO A 6 0.10 -6.30 -7.52
C PRO A 6 -1.38 -6.55 -7.80
N PHE A 7 -1.68 -7.42 -8.76
CA PHE A 7 -3.06 -7.79 -9.09
C PHE A 7 -3.94 -6.65 -9.65
N TYR A 8 -3.38 -5.56 -10.21
CA TYR A 8 -4.21 -4.55 -10.89
C TYR A 8 -4.87 -5.11 -12.17
N GLU A 9 -4.09 -5.66 -13.10
CA GLU A 9 -4.62 -6.19 -14.38
C GLU A 9 -4.64 -7.72 -14.47
N LYS A 10 -3.58 -8.37 -14.00
CA LYS A 10 -3.33 -9.82 -14.15
C LYS A 10 -3.09 -10.43 -12.76
N PRO A 11 -3.50 -11.68 -12.53
CA PRO A 11 -3.85 -12.74 -13.49
C PRO A 11 -5.34 -13.11 -13.45
N TRP A 12 -6.22 -12.10 -13.38
CA TRP A 12 -7.66 -12.33 -13.18
C TRP A 12 -8.32 -13.03 -14.37
N PRO A 13 -9.12 -14.09 -14.12
CA PRO A 13 -10.08 -14.58 -15.11
C PRO A 13 -10.97 -13.44 -15.60
N PRO A 14 -11.49 -13.50 -16.85
CA PRO A 14 -12.40 -12.47 -17.37
C PRO A 14 -13.56 -12.14 -16.41
N ALA A 15 -14.11 -13.15 -15.75
CA ALA A 15 -15.20 -13.02 -14.79
C ALA A 15 -14.87 -12.22 -13.51
N LEU A 16 -13.59 -12.13 -13.12
CA LEU A 16 -13.14 -11.43 -11.90
C LEU A 16 -12.39 -10.13 -12.20
N ARG A 17 -12.06 -9.87 -13.47
CA ARG A 17 -11.19 -8.75 -13.87
C ARG A 17 -11.83 -7.40 -13.56
N SER A 18 -13.12 -7.23 -13.90
CA SER A 18 -13.85 -5.99 -13.63
C SER A 18 -13.96 -5.73 -12.13
N ALA A 19 -14.23 -6.76 -11.32
CA ALA A 19 -14.26 -6.64 -9.86
C ALA A 19 -12.90 -6.20 -9.30
N ALA A 20 -11.80 -6.84 -9.71
CA ALA A 20 -10.47 -6.46 -9.26
C ALA A 20 -10.09 -5.01 -9.67
N GLN A 21 -10.43 -4.61 -10.89
CA GLN A 21 -10.25 -3.24 -11.37
C GLN A 21 -11.07 -2.24 -10.56
N ALA A 22 -12.34 -2.55 -10.27
CA ALA A 22 -13.19 -1.71 -9.45
C ALA A 22 -12.62 -1.49 -8.03
N LEU A 23 -12.15 -2.56 -7.38
CA LEU A 23 -11.51 -2.47 -6.06
C LEU A 23 -10.23 -1.62 -6.08
N TRP A 24 -9.44 -1.69 -7.15
CA TRP A 24 -8.25 -0.85 -7.31
C TRP A 24 -8.60 0.60 -7.63
N CYS A 25 -9.59 0.85 -8.49
CA CYS A 25 -10.09 2.18 -8.78
C CYS A 25 -10.58 2.86 -7.50
N TRP A 26 -11.33 2.14 -6.67
CA TRP A 26 -11.73 2.59 -5.33
C TRP A 26 -10.51 2.98 -4.47
N HIS A 27 -9.59 2.04 -4.26
CA HIS A 27 -8.40 2.25 -3.44
C HIS A 27 -7.55 3.45 -3.88
N LEU A 28 -7.40 3.66 -5.20
CA LEU A 28 -6.60 4.75 -5.76
C LEU A 28 -7.32 6.10 -5.68
N ASN A 29 -8.64 6.15 -5.88
CA ASN A 29 -9.41 7.39 -5.77
C ASN A 29 -9.46 7.91 -4.33
N LEU A 30 -9.47 7.03 -3.32
CA LEU A 30 -9.41 7.42 -1.91
C LEU A 30 -8.10 8.10 -1.50
N ARG A 31 -7.07 8.11 -2.35
CA ARG A 31 -5.85 8.92 -2.12
C ARG A 31 -6.03 10.40 -2.44
N ARG A 32 -7.19 10.77 -2.98
CA ARG A 32 -7.63 12.13 -3.32
C ARG A 32 -9.13 12.25 -3.02
N PRO A 33 -9.53 12.09 -1.75
CA PRO A 33 -10.95 12.13 -1.38
C PRO A 33 -11.55 13.50 -1.72
N ARG A 34 -12.79 13.52 -2.21
CA ARG A 34 -13.59 14.74 -2.32
C ARG A 34 -14.19 15.05 -0.95
N LEU A 35 -13.98 16.26 -0.48
CA LEU A 35 -14.45 16.71 0.83
C LEU A 35 -15.21 18.03 0.68
N PRO A 36 -16.21 18.28 1.54
CA PRO A 36 -16.80 19.60 1.68
C PRO A 36 -15.75 20.60 2.21
N GLU A 37 -15.86 21.88 1.81
CA GLU A 37 -14.87 22.92 2.15
C GLU A 37 -14.70 23.16 3.66
N SER A 38 -15.73 22.93 4.47
CA SER A 38 -15.77 23.25 5.91
C SER A 38 -15.95 22.03 6.82
N ALA A 39 -15.82 20.81 6.30
CA ALA A 39 -16.04 19.61 7.09
C ALA A 39 -14.79 19.19 7.87
N ASP A 40 -14.98 18.74 9.11
CA ASP A 40 -14.03 17.83 9.75
C ASP A 40 -13.92 16.58 8.87
N ALA A 41 -12.76 16.40 8.26
CA ALA A 41 -12.54 15.34 7.30
C ALA A 41 -12.74 13.94 7.90
N GLN A 42 -12.32 13.71 9.15
CA GLN A 42 -12.47 12.39 9.77
C GLN A 42 -13.93 12.10 10.09
N ALA A 43 -14.64 13.07 10.66
CA ALA A 43 -16.08 12.93 10.94
C ALA A 43 -16.89 12.73 9.66
N PHE A 44 -16.57 13.46 8.59
CA PHE A 44 -17.22 13.28 7.29
C PHE A 44 -16.96 11.89 6.69
N LEU A 45 -15.71 11.44 6.67
CA LEU A 45 -15.34 10.11 6.15
C LEU A 45 -15.98 8.98 6.97
N GLN A 46 -16.12 9.15 8.29
CA GLN A 46 -16.84 8.23 9.16
C GLN A 46 -18.32 8.11 8.77
N ALA A 47 -19.01 9.25 8.60
CA ALA A 47 -20.41 9.27 8.18
C ALA A 47 -20.60 8.67 6.77
N GLU A 48 -19.67 8.93 5.86
CA GLU A 48 -19.68 8.35 4.50
C GLU A 48 -19.44 6.83 4.53
N ALA A 49 -18.65 6.31 5.47
CA ALA A 49 -18.50 4.88 5.67
C ALA A 49 -19.79 4.23 6.18
N GLU A 50 -20.51 4.88 7.09
CA GLU A 50 -21.81 4.40 7.56
C GLU A 50 -22.86 4.39 6.44
N ARG A 51 -22.85 5.40 5.56
CA ARG A 51 -23.66 5.43 4.33
C ARG A 51 -23.32 4.25 3.41
N LEU A 52 -22.03 3.99 3.18
CA LEU A 52 -21.59 2.85 2.38
C LEU A 52 -22.11 1.52 2.94
N ILE A 53 -22.07 1.33 4.26
CA ILE A 53 -22.55 0.10 4.90
C ILE A 53 -24.07 -0.06 4.75
N ARG A 54 -24.83 1.04 4.74
CA ARG A 54 -26.28 1.03 4.46
C ARG A 54 -26.62 0.82 2.98
N GLY A 55 -25.63 0.87 2.09
CA GLY A 55 -25.81 0.77 0.64
C GLY A 55 -26.14 2.09 -0.04
N ASP A 56 -25.99 3.22 0.67
CA ASP A 56 -26.21 4.55 0.11
C ASP A 56 -24.99 5.00 -0.71
N PRO A 57 -25.18 5.78 -1.79
CA PRO A 57 -24.09 6.43 -2.51
C PRO A 57 -23.23 7.31 -1.59
N VAL A 58 -21.91 7.19 -1.76
CA VAL A 58 -20.92 8.07 -1.12
C VAL A 58 -20.49 9.17 -2.08
N GLN A 59 -20.11 10.32 -1.52
CA GLN A 59 -19.71 11.52 -2.25
C GLN A 59 -18.19 11.71 -2.30
N VAL A 60 -17.44 10.88 -1.57
CA VAL A 60 -15.98 10.95 -1.43
C VAL A 60 -15.23 10.62 -2.73
N VAL A 61 -15.84 9.83 -3.61
CA VAL A 61 -15.29 9.40 -4.91
C VAL A 61 -16.33 9.61 -6.01
N PRO A 62 -15.95 9.60 -7.31
CA PRO A 62 -16.94 9.62 -8.39
C PRO A 62 -17.97 8.49 -8.25
N HIS A 63 -19.22 8.75 -8.64
CA HIS A 63 -20.33 7.81 -8.46
C HIS A 63 -20.03 6.45 -9.11
N GLU A 64 -19.47 6.46 -10.32
CA GLU A 64 -19.10 5.25 -11.06
C GLU A 64 -18.02 4.42 -10.34
N VAL A 65 -17.15 5.05 -9.57
CA VAL A 65 -16.10 4.37 -8.79
C VAL A 65 -16.71 3.70 -7.56
N TRP A 66 -17.58 4.40 -6.84
CA TRP A 66 -18.33 3.85 -5.72
C TRP A 66 -19.19 2.66 -6.18
N GLU A 67 -20.01 2.87 -7.21
CA GLU A 67 -20.96 1.88 -7.70
C GLU A 67 -20.26 0.60 -8.14
N ALA A 68 -19.20 0.71 -8.94
CA ALA A 68 -18.44 -0.44 -9.41
C ALA A 68 -17.83 -1.24 -8.25
N ALA A 69 -17.26 -0.57 -7.24
CA ALA A 69 -16.63 -1.24 -6.10
C ALA A 69 -17.66 -1.87 -5.15
N TYR A 70 -18.78 -1.19 -4.92
CA TYR A 70 -19.90 -1.68 -4.13
C TYR A 70 -20.50 -2.93 -4.78
N GLN A 71 -20.81 -2.87 -6.07
CA GLN A 71 -21.34 -4.00 -6.83
C GLN A 71 -20.37 -5.18 -6.91
N ALA A 72 -19.06 -4.92 -7.00
CA ALA A 72 -18.04 -5.97 -6.91
C ALA A 72 -18.11 -6.70 -5.55
N CYS A 73 -18.29 -5.96 -4.44
CA CYS A 73 -18.42 -6.57 -3.13
C CYS A 73 -19.72 -7.35 -2.97
N VAL A 74 -20.86 -6.79 -3.40
CA VAL A 74 -22.17 -7.49 -3.33
C VAL A 74 -22.13 -8.77 -4.16
N ARG A 75 -21.71 -8.69 -5.43
CA ARG A 75 -21.70 -9.83 -6.36
C ARG A 75 -20.79 -10.97 -5.89
N HIS A 76 -19.65 -10.63 -5.30
CA HIS A 76 -18.65 -11.60 -4.86
C HIS A 76 -18.66 -11.86 -3.34
N GLN A 77 -19.70 -11.38 -2.64
CA GLN A 77 -19.89 -11.53 -1.19
C GLN A 77 -18.65 -11.08 -0.39
N LEU A 78 -17.99 -10.02 -0.83
CA LEU A 78 -16.84 -9.44 -0.15
C LEU A 78 -17.32 -8.57 1.01
N PRO A 79 -16.57 -8.49 2.13
CA PRO A 79 -16.99 -7.70 3.29
C PRO A 79 -16.98 -6.19 2.96
N LEU A 80 -18.17 -5.58 2.88
CA LEU A 80 -18.33 -4.12 2.69
C LEU A 80 -17.61 -3.31 3.78
N ALA A 81 -17.46 -3.87 4.98
CA ALA A 81 -16.68 -3.29 6.06
C ALA A 81 -15.24 -2.94 5.65
N LEU A 82 -14.62 -3.68 4.72
CA LEU A 82 -13.28 -3.39 4.22
C LEU A 82 -13.24 -2.23 3.21
N LEU A 83 -14.34 -1.94 2.51
CA LEU A 83 -14.46 -0.68 1.75
C LEU A 83 -14.64 0.49 2.72
N GLY A 84 -15.50 0.33 3.73
CA GLY A 84 -15.71 1.33 4.78
C GLY A 84 -14.43 1.69 5.54
N ARG A 85 -13.61 0.70 5.89
CA ARG A 85 -12.29 0.93 6.53
C ARG A 85 -11.36 1.77 5.66
N GLN A 86 -11.26 1.47 4.36
CA GLN A 86 -10.45 2.27 3.44
C GLN A 86 -10.98 3.71 3.34
N LEU A 87 -12.30 3.87 3.32
CA LEU A 87 -12.95 5.18 3.26
C LEU A 87 -12.64 6.02 4.50
N GLN A 88 -12.79 5.45 5.70
CA GLN A 88 -12.40 6.09 6.95
C GLN A 88 -10.92 6.47 6.93
N ALA A 89 -10.05 5.54 6.53
CA ALA A 89 -8.62 5.78 6.43
C ALA A 89 -8.22 6.78 5.33
N ALA A 90 -9.14 7.28 4.49
CA ALA A 90 -8.81 8.27 3.47
C ALA A 90 -8.27 9.59 4.06
N TRP A 91 -8.49 9.85 5.35
CA TRP A 91 -7.92 11.01 6.05
C TRP A 91 -6.40 11.08 5.94
N GLY A 92 -5.70 9.94 5.93
CA GLY A 92 -4.23 9.88 5.85
C GLY A 92 -3.67 10.24 4.47
N TRP A 93 -4.51 10.79 3.58
CA TRP A 93 -4.12 11.37 2.31
C TRP A 93 -4.37 12.87 2.20
N ILE A 94 -5.01 13.46 3.22
CA ILE A 94 -5.32 14.89 3.34
C ILE A 94 -4.19 15.56 4.11
N SER A 95 -3.51 16.51 3.48
CA SER A 95 -2.39 17.20 4.10
C SER A 95 -2.85 18.21 5.16
N PRO A 96 -2.09 18.39 6.27
CA PRO A 96 -0.86 17.69 6.63
C PRO A 96 -1.09 16.25 7.11
N VAL A 97 -0.24 15.31 6.68
CA VAL A 97 -0.27 13.91 7.18
C VAL A 97 0.91 13.65 8.08
N ARG A 98 0.66 13.31 9.35
CA ARG A 98 1.65 12.94 10.36
C ARG A 98 1.13 11.78 11.21
N PHE A 99 2.02 10.88 11.58
CA PHE A 99 1.75 9.80 12.52
C PHE A 99 2.66 9.95 13.74
N PRO A 100 2.14 9.94 14.98
CA PRO A 100 2.95 10.12 16.17
C PRO A 100 3.99 9.00 16.32
N ASP A 101 3.56 7.76 16.11
CA ASP A 101 4.36 6.56 16.32
C ASP A 101 4.13 5.49 15.24
N ALA A 102 4.92 4.42 15.30
CA ALA A 102 4.83 3.29 14.39
C ALA A 102 3.48 2.58 14.50
N THR A 103 2.88 2.49 15.69
CA THR A 103 1.59 1.84 15.91
C THR A 103 0.46 2.56 15.17
N ALA A 104 0.43 3.90 15.21
CA ALA A 104 -0.54 4.71 14.50
C ALA A 104 -0.39 4.57 12.98
N LEU A 105 0.85 4.56 12.48
CA LEU A 105 1.12 4.32 11.06
C LEU A 105 0.68 2.90 10.65
N GLU A 106 1.00 1.89 11.45
CA GLU A 106 0.61 0.49 11.18
C GLU A 106 -0.91 0.32 11.16
N ALA A 107 -1.64 0.91 12.11
CA ALA A 107 -3.10 0.89 12.14
C ALA A 107 -3.71 1.52 10.87
N PHE A 108 -3.22 2.69 10.46
CA PHE A 108 -3.64 3.33 9.22
C PHE A 108 -3.35 2.44 7.99
N VAL A 109 -2.15 1.87 7.91
CA VAL A 109 -1.76 1.00 6.78
C VAL A 109 -2.62 -0.25 6.73
N GLN A 110 -2.97 -0.83 7.89
CA GLN A 110 -3.87 -1.96 8.00
C GLN A 110 -5.28 -1.62 7.51
N ASP A 111 -5.84 -0.48 7.93
CA ASP A 111 -7.18 -0.06 7.54
C ASP A 111 -7.28 0.43 6.08
N PHE A 112 -6.16 0.85 5.49
CA PHE A 112 -6.10 1.28 4.09
C PHE A 112 -5.59 0.18 3.14
N ALA A 113 -4.28 -0.11 3.17
CA ALA A 113 -3.66 -1.07 2.27
C ALA A 113 -3.98 -2.52 2.66
N GLY A 114 -4.03 -2.82 3.97
CA GLY A 114 -4.39 -4.14 4.48
C GLY A 114 -5.82 -4.53 4.10
N ALA A 115 -6.79 -3.63 4.34
CA ALA A 115 -8.18 -3.83 3.95
C ALA A 115 -8.35 -4.06 2.44
N HIS A 116 -7.60 -3.33 1.60
CA HIS A 116 -7.56 -3.59 0.16
C HIS A 116 -6.99 -4.98 -0.17
N GLY A 117 -5.86 -5.35 0.42
CA GLY A 117 -5.26 -6.68 0.22
C GLY A 117 -6.22 -7.80 0.61
N ARG A 118 -6.95 -7.63 1.72
CA ARG A 118 -7.94 -8.59 2.21
C ARG A 118 -9.13 -8.75 1.28
N LEU A 119 -9.58 -7.68 0.62
CA LEU A 119 -10.59 -7.74 -0.45
C LEU A 119 -10.08 -8.54 -1.65
N LEU A 120 -8.85 -8.27 -2.10
CA LEU A 120 -8.26 -8.99 -3.24
C LEU A 120 -8.09 -10.48 -2.95
N VAL A 121 -7.59 -10.85 -1.78
CA VAL A 121 -7.36 -12.26 -1.40
C VAL A 121 -8.70 -13.02 -1.28
N ARG A 122 -9.74 -12.39 -0.73
CA ARG A 122 -11.11 -12.94 -0.72
C ARG A 122 -11.67 -13.09 -2.13
N LEU A 123 -11.44 -12.13 -3.03
CA LEU A 123 -11.81 -12.24 -4.44
C LEU A 123 -11.08 -13.39 -5.15
N MET A 124 -9.88 -13.78 -4.69
CA MET A 124 -9.15 -14.96 -5.19
C MET A 124 -9.70 -16.29 -4.63
N GLY A 125 -10.68 -16.25 -3.73
CA GLY A 125 -11.23 -17.43 -3.05
C GLY A 125 -10.42 -17.88 -1.82
N VAL A 126 -9.56 -17.03 -1.28
CA VAL A 126 -8.79 -17.28 -0.05
C VAL A 126 -9.42 -16.47 1.08
N ALA A 127 -9.97 -17.13 2.09
CA ALA A 127 -10.92 -16.49 3.00
C ALA A 127 -10.68 -16.78 4.50
N THR A 128 -9.58 -17.41 4.92
CA THR A 128 -9.38 -17.69 6.34
C THR A 128 -8.79 -16.48 7.05
N ARG A 129 -9.22 -16.25 8.29
CA ARG A 129 -8.71 -15.15 9.12
C ARG A 129 -7.21 -15.29 9.43
N PHE A 130 -6.65 -16.49 9.33
CA PHE A 130 -5.22 -16.72 9.53
C PHE A 130 -4.37 -16.03 8.44
N GLU A 131 -4.88 -15.91 7.21
CA GLU A 131 -4.17 -15.20 6.16
C GLU A 131 -4.22 -13.68 6.33
N ASP A 132 -5.18 -13.12 7.08
CA ASP A 132 -5.32 -11.66 7.21
C ASP A 132 -4.05 -11.01 7.78
N THR A 133 -3.39 -11.62 8.78
CA THR A 133 -2.13 -11.12 9.32
C THR A 133 -0.99 -11.14 8.30
N LEU A 134 -0.93 -12.17 7.46
CA LEU A 134 0.08 -12.26 6.38
C LEU A 134 -0.20 -11.21 5.28
N VAL A 135 -1.48 -10.99 4.97
CA VAL A 135 -1.94 -9.97 4.03
C VAL A 135 -1.59 -8.58 4.55
N ASP A 136 -1.86 -8.29 5.82
CA ASP A 136 -1.54 -7.00 6.43
C ASP A 136 -0.03 -6.73 6.42
N ALA A 137 0.78 -7.73 6.77
CA ALA A 137 2.23 -7.61 6.73
C ALA A 137 2.75 -7.32 5.32
N LEU A 138 2.27 -8.05 4.29
CA LEU A 138 2.63 -7.78 2.90
C LEU A 138 2.14 -6.42 2.43
N ALA A 139 0.90 -6.05 2.76
CA ALA A 139 0.32 -4.77 2.41
C ALA A 139 1.14 -3.62 3.01
N ALA A 140 1.59 -3.77 4.26
CA ALA A 140 2.49 -2.83 4.90
C ALA A 140 3.85 -2.76 4.21
N GLY A 141 4.46 -3.90 3.89
CA GLY A 141 5.71 -3.96 3.13
C GLY A 141 5.61 -3.21 1.80
N PHE A 142 4.60 -3.53 0.98
CA PHE A 142 4.37 -2.84 -0.29
C PHE A 142 4.09 -1.35 -0.12
N PHE A 143 3.27 -0.97 0.85
CA PHE A 143 2.95 0.42 1.14
C PHE A 143 4.21 1.21 1.51
N LEU A 144 4.99 0.72 2.47
CA LEU A 144 6.21 1.39 2.93
C LEU A 144 7.25 1.52 1.81
N THR A 145 7.49 0.46 1.03
CA THR A 145 8.37 0.54 -0.14
C THR A 145 7.91 1.62 -1.13
N ASP A 146 6.62 1.68 -1.38
CA ASP A 146 5.99 2.62 -2.31
C ASP A 146 6.02 4.08 -1.81
N ARG A 147 5.94 4.29 -0.48
CA ARG A 147 6.13 5.59 0.18
C ARG A 147 7.59 6.01 0.17
N LEU A 148 8.53 5.13 0.52
CA LEU A 148 9.97 5.42 0.52
C LEU A 148 10.45 5.84 -0.87
N ALA A 149 10.09 5.10 -1.91
CA ALA A 149 10.45 5.42 -3.29
C ALA A 149 9.90 6.79 -3.78
N ARG A 150 8.98 7.40 -3.03
CA ARG A 150 8.33 8.67 -3.32
C ARG A 150 8.41 9.70 -2.20
N LEU A 151 9.24 9.46 -1.20
CA LEU A 151 9.33 10.33 -0.03
C LEU A 151 9.51 11.81 -0.39
N PRO A 152 10.37 12.22 -1.36
CA PRO A 152 10.47 13.62 -1.74
C PRO A 152 9.16 14.23 -2.24
N ARG A 153 8.38 13.45 -3.00
CA ARG A 153 7.08 13.89 -3.53
C ARG A 153 6.02 13.98 -2.44
N ASP A 154 6.01 13.02 -1.51
CA ASP A 154 5.06 13.02 -0.41
C ASP A 154 5.39 14.18 0.57
N LEU A 155 6.67 14.44 0.86
CA LEU A 155 7.12 15.60 1.63
C LEU A 155 6.75 16.93 0.98
N ALA A 156 6.90 17.06 -0.34
CA ALA A 156 6.50 18.26 -1.08
C ALA A 156 4.97 18.49 -1.06
N ALA A 157 4.19 17.43 -0.85
CA ALA A 157 2.75 17.49 -0.64
C ALA A 157 2.38 17.59 0.86
N ASP A 158 3.34 17.84 1.75
CA ASP A 158 3.17 17.90 3.20
C ASP A 158 2.62 16.61 3.84
N ARG A 159 3.06 15.45 3.33
CA ARG A 159 2.70 14.13 3.84
C ARG A 159 3.93 13.35 4.24
N LEU A 160 3.95 12.87 5.49
CA LEU A 160 5.04 12.06 6.02
C LEU A 160 4.51 10.73 6.54
N PHE A 161 4.85 9.65 5.84
CA PHE A 161 4.54 8.27 6.23
C PHE A 161 5.72 7.60 6.95
N ILE A 162 6.46 8.40 7.72
CA ILE A 162 7.49 7.97 8.65
C ILE A 162 7.03 8.48 10.02
N PRO A 163 7.00 7.62 11.07
CA PRO A 163 6.59 8.05 12.40
C PRO A 163 7.43 9.23 12.92
N LEU A 164 6.78 10.19 13.59
CA LEU A 164 7.47 11.32 14.21
C LEU A 164 8.45 10.88 15.30
N GLU A 165 8.11 9.83 16.05
CA GLU A 165 9.03 9.22 17.03
C GLU A 165 10.36 8.75 16.39
N ASP A 166 10.34 8.31 15.12
CA ASP A 166 11.55 7.83 14.46
C ASP A 166 12.44 8.99 14.03
N LEU A 167 11.83 10.11 13.65
CA LEU A 167 12.51 11.37 13.37
C LEU A 167 13.20 11.88 14.65
N ASP A 168 12.46 11.91 15.76
CA ASP A 168 12.96 12.33 17.07
C ASP A 168 14.14 11.47 17.53
N ARG A 169 13.98 10.13 17.52
CA ARG A 169 15.07 9.18 17.84
C ARG A 169 16.29 9.31 16.93
N ALA A 170 16.12 9.82 15.71
CA ALA A 170 17.22 10.05 14.78
C ALA A 170 17.84 11.46 14.89
N GLY A 171 17.24 12.36 15.67
CA GLY A 171 17.62 13.78 15.72
C GLY A 171 17.39 14.50 14.39
N VAL A 172 16.36 14.12 13.63
CA VAL A 172 16.04 14.64 12.30
C VAL A 172 14.72 15.39 12.33
N SER A 173 14.74 16.69 12.01
CA SER A 173 13.51 17.45 11.81
C SER A 173 12.91 17.19 10.42
N VAL A 174 11.62 17.52 10.22
CA VAL A 174 10.96 17.39 8.91
C VAL A 174 11.65 18.29 7.88
N GLU A 175 12.07 19.49 8.26
CA GLU A 175 12.77 20.45 7.41
C GLU A 175 14.15 19.91 7.01
N LEU A 176 14.87 19.27 7.94
CA LEU A 176 16.14 18.62 7.62
C LEU A 176 15.93 17.46 6.65
N LEU A 177 14.89 16.65 6.86
CA LEU A 177 14.53 15.56 5.95
C LEU A 177 14.18 16.09 4.55
N GLN A 178 13.46 17.21 4.44
CA GLN A 178 13.12 17.85 3.16
C GLN A 178 14.34 18.31 2.36
N ARG A 179 15.45 18.69 3.03
CA ARG A 179 16.73 19.06 2.40
C ARG A 179 17.46 17.88 1.76
N GLY A 180 17.08 16.65 2.09
CA GLY A 180 17.54 15.43 1.44
C GLY A 180 18.65 14.66 2.14
N ALA A 181 19.23 13.68 1.43
CA ALA A 181 20.13 12.67 1.97
C ALA A 181 21.58 13.15 2.25
N GLY A 182 21.87 14.45 2.09
CA GLY A 182 23.20 15.01 2.38
C GLY A 182 23.63 14.85 3.85
N ASN A 183 22.66 14.68 4.76
CA ASN A 183 22.92 14.48 6.18
C ASN A 183 22.98 12.97 6.55
N SER A 184 23.99 12.58 7.34
CA SER A 184 24.16 11.18 7.78
C SER A 184 23.02 10.68 8.70
N ALA A 185 22.41 11.56 9.50
CA ALA A 185 21.26 11.23 10.34
C ALA A 185 20.03 10.92 9.49
N VAL A 186 19.80 11.68 8.40
CA VAL A 186 18.75 11.38 7.42
C VAL A 186 18.97 10.02 6.77
N ARG A 187 20.21 9.72 6.33
CA ARG A 187 20.52 8.39 5.76
C ARG A 187 20.27 7.25 6.75
N ARG A 188 20.66 7.42 8.03
CA ARG A 188 20.36 6.44 9.09
C ARG A 188 18.85 6.26 9.34
N LEU A 189 18.08 7.34 9.32
CA LEU A 189 16.62 7.28 9.41
C LEU A 189 16.04 6.46 8.24
N LEU A 190 16.44 6.77 7.01
CA LEU A 190 15.96 6.07 5.81
C LEU A 190 16.35 4.60 5.79
N TRP A 191 17.56 4.25 6.24
CA TRP A 191 17.98 2.86 6.43
C TRP A 191 17.02 2.10 7.36
N LYS A 192 16.68 2.66 8.53
CA LYS A 192 15.71 2.03 9.45
C LYS A 192 14.36 1.79 8.79
N GLN A 193 13.88 2.73 7.98
CA GLN A 193 12.61 2.57 7.28
C GLN A 193 12.68 1.52 6.16
N VAL A 194 13.82 1.41 5.47
CA VAL A 194 14.07 0.32 4.51
C VAL A 194 14.02 -1.03 5.21
N VAL A 195 14.68 -1.18 6.36
CA VAL A 195 14.64 -2.40 7.18
C VAL A 195 13.21 -2.73 7.59
N ARG A 196 12.43 -1.76 8.09
CA ARG A 196 11.02 -1.96 8.45
C ARG A 196 10.18 -2.48 7.27
N ALA A 197 10.39 -1.95 6.06
CA ALA A 197 9.71 -2.42 4.86
C ALA A 197 10.13 -3.86 4.47
N GLN A 198 11.43 -4.18 4.55
CA GLN A 198 11.96 -5.52 4.29
C GLN A 198 11.38 -6.55 5.27
N GLU A 199 11.33 -6.23 6.56
CA GLU A 199 10.77 -7.11 7.59
C GLU A 199 9.27 -7.35 7.38
N ALA A 200 8.50 -6.33 7.03
CA ALA A 200 7.07 -6.47 6.73
C ALA A 200 6.84 -7.39 5.50
N LEU A 201 7.63 -7.19 4.43
CA LEU A 201 7.63 -8.08 3.27
C LEU A 201 8.02 -9.52 3.64
N ALA A 202 8.99 -9.71 4.54
CA ALA A 202 9.43 -11.03 4.98
C ALA A 202 8.35 -11.75 5.79
N ARG A 203 7.69 -11.05 6.73
CA ARG A 203 6.64 -11.62 7.59
C ARG A 203 5.46 -12.19 6.80
N GLY A 204 5.00 -11.50 5.77
CA GLY A 204 3.88 -11.97 4.96
C GLY A 204 4.27 -12.86 3.77
N ARG A 205 5.58 -13.14 3.57
CA ARG A 205 6.11 -13.92 2.43
C ARG A 205 5.39 -15.26 2.21
N THR A 206 5.00 -15.92 3.30
CA THR A 206 4.37 -17.26 3.29
C THR A 206 2.95 -17.27 2.73
N LEU A 207 2.30 -16.11 2.55
CA LEU A 207 0.98 -16.00 1.91
C LEU A 207 0.95 -16.65 0.53
N VAL A 208 2.09 -16.65 -0.18
CA VAL A 208 2.23 -17.29 -1.50
C VAL A 208 1.79 -18.75 -1.52
N HIS A 209 1.85 -19.45 -0.38
CA HIS A 209 1.48 -20.86 -0.25
C HIS A 209 -0.02 -21.08 -0.09
N ALA A 210 -0.75 -20.08 0.42
CA ALA A 210 -2.20 -20.11 0.53
C ALA A 210 -2.88 -19.71 -0.80
N LEU A 211 -2.18 -18.98 -1.68
CA LEU A 211 -2.74 -18.52 -2.94
C LEU A 211 -2.78 -19.62 -4.03
N PRO A 212 -3.84 -19.66 -4.86
CA PRO A 212 -3.83 -20.46 -6.08
C PRO A 212 -2.63 -20.12 -6.96
N ARG A 213 -2.09 -21.13 -7.67
CA ARG A 213 -0.81 -21.05 -8.41
C ARG A 213 -0.66 -19.81 -9.30
N ARG A 214 -1.73 -19.37 -9.96
CA ARG A 214 -1.74 -18.19 -10.83
C ARG A 214 -1.50 -16.88 -10.07
N TYR A 215 -2.07 -16.73 -8.88
CA TYR A 215 -1.92 -15.53 -8.05
C TYR A 215 -0.60 -15.58 -7.28
N ALA A 216 -0.20 -16.77 -6.85
CA ALA A 216 1.10 -17.00 -6.21
C ALA A 216 2.27 -16.50 -7.09
N SER A 217 2.27 -16.76 -8.40
CA SER A 217 3.33 -16.28 -9.30
C SER A 217 3.38 -14.75 -9.41
N VAL A 218 2.22 -14.10 -9.47
CA VAL A 218 2.13 -12.62 -9.47
C VAL A 218 2.59 -12.04 -8.14
N LEU A 219 2.24 -12.67 -7.02
CA LEU A 219 2.73 -12.24 -5.70
C LEU A 219 4.25 -12.36 -5.59
N ARG A 220 4.84 -13.50 -6.02
CA ARG A 220 6.31 -13.68 -6.00
C ARG A 220 7.01 -12.57 -6.78
N ARG A 221 6.51 -12.26 -7.98
CA ARG A 221 7.05 -11.20 -8.81
C ARG A 221 6.96 -9.84 -8.13
N ALA A 222 5.79 -9.49 -7.59
CA ALA A 222 5.60 -8.22 -6.90
C ALA A 222 6.50 -8.11 -5.66
N TRP A 223 6.62 -9.17 -4.87
CA TRP A 223 7.49 -9.22 -3.70
C TRP A 223 8.96 -9.00 -4.06
N LEU A 224 9.45 -9.70 -5.10
CA LEU A 224 10.81 -9.48 -5.62
C LEU A 224 11.01 -8.07 -6.18
N GLU A 225 9.99 -7.50 -6.84
CA GLU A 225 10.03 -6.13 -7.33
C GLU A 225 10.13 -5.12 -6.18
N ALA A 226 9.38 -5.34 -5.09
CA ALA A 226 9.47 -4.51 -3.90
C ALA A 226 10.87 -4.56 -3.27
N LEU A 227 11.45 -5.77 -3.15
CA LEU A 227 12.81 -5.91 -2.65
C LEU A 227 13.82 -5.21 -3.56
N GLU A 228 13.73 -5.35 -4.88
CA GLU A 228 14.67 -4.67 -5.79
C GLU A 228 14.57 -3.14 -5.70
N VAL A 229 13.37 -2.59 -5.45
CA VAL A 229 13.20 -1.16 -5.16
C VAL A 229 13.96 -0.77 -3.90
N LEU A 230 13.83 -1.54 -2.82
CA LEU A 230 14.55 -1.29 -1.56
C LEU A 230 16.08 -1.39 -1.75
N HIS A 231 16.57 -2.43 -2.44
CA HIS A 231 18.00 -2.56 -2.78
C HIS A 231 18.48 -1.42 -3.69
N THR A 232 17.61 -0.89 -4.56
CA THR A 232 17.95 0.29 -5.38
C THR A 232 18.11 1.54 -4.53
N ILE A 233 17.30 1.71 -3.49
CA ILE A 233 17.44 2.81 -2.53
C ILE A 233 18.77 2.67 -1.78
N GLU A 234 19.11 1.46 -1.32
CA GLU A 234 20.38 1.18 -0.64
C GLU A 234 21.60 1.45 -1.55
N ARG A 235 21.58 0.98 -2.80
CA ARG A 235 22.65 1.25 -3.80
C ARG A 235 22.84 2.73 -4.13
N ARG A 236 21.82 3.55 -3.90
CA ARG A 236 21.88 5.02 -4.06
C ARG A 236 22.30 5.72 -2.77
N ASP A 237 22.79 4.99 -1.77
CA ASP A 237 23.12 5.51 -0.44
C ASP A 237 21.95 6.32 0.18
N TYR A 238 20.73 5.82 -0.03
CA TYR A 238 19.47 6.42 0.41
C TYR A 238 19.19 7.82 -0.16
N ASP A 239 19.87 8.22 -1.24
CA ASP A 239 19.60 9.47 -1.94
C ASP A 239 18.38 9.34 -2.86
N LEU A 240 17.22 9.65 -2.29
CA LEU A 240 15.92 9.64 -2.95
C LEU A 240 15.67 10.91 -3.80
N TRP A 241 16.48 11.96 -3.63
CA TRP A 241 16.27 13.28 -4.24
C TRP A 241 16.98 13.43 -5.58
N ARG A 242 17.98 12.60 -5.88
CA ARG A 242 18.65 12.55 -7.22
C ARG A 242 17.70 12.31 -8.39
N GLY A 243 16.52 11.74 -8.13
CA GLY A 243 15.52 11.48 -9.14
C GLY A 243 14.68 10.25 -8.80
N PRO A 244 13.64 9.97 -9.61
CA PRO A 244 12.71 8.88 -9.31
C PRO A 244 13.44 7.54 -9.23
N ILE A 245 13.04 6.71 -8.26
CA ILE A 245 13.45 5.30 -8.22
C ILE A 245 12.76 4.59 -9.39
N ARG A 246 13.56 4.07 -10.32
CA ARG A 246 13.09 3.30 -11.48
C ARG A 246 13.90 2.02 -11.57
N LEU A 247 13.20 0.92 -11.79
CA LEU A 247 13.82 -0.36 -12.13
C LEU A 247 14.09 -0.38 -13.63
N SER A 248 15.33 -0.73 -14.00
CA SER A 248 15.75 -0.92 -15.38
C SER A 248 15.02 -2.11 -16.02
N PRO A 249 14.92 -2.15 -17.36
CA PRO A 249 14.35 -3.30 -18.06
C PRO A 249 15.04 -4.62 -17.69
N TRP A 250 16.37 -4.59 -17.51
CA TRP A 250 17.17 -5.75 -17.10
C TRP A 250 16.84 -6.24 -15.69
N GLN A 251 16.68 -5.32 -14.73
CA GLN A 251 16.25 -5.67 -13.37
C GLN A 251 14.87 -6.31 -13.40
N ARG A 252 13.92 -5.74 -14.16
CA ARG A 252 12.57 -6.31 -14.32
C ARG A 252 12.61 -7.70 -14.95
N LEU A 253 13.46 -7.92 -15.95
CA LEU A 253 13.66 -9.22 -16.58
C LEU A 253 14.25 -10.25 -15.60
N HIS A 254 15.27 -9.86 -14.84
CA HIS A 254 15.88 -10.71 -13.82
C HIS A 254 14.87 -11.08 -12.71
N ILE A 255 14.07 -10.12 -12.25
CA ILE A 255 12.97 -10.38 -11.30
C ILE A 255 11.95 -11.36 -11.89
N ALA A 256 11.55 -11.18 -13.15
CA ALA A 256 10.60 -12.08 -13.81
C ALA A 256 11.18 -13.51 -13.94
N TYR A 257 12.47 -13.63 -14.23
CA TYR A 257 13.19 -14.90 -14.26
C TYR A 257 13.23 -15.54 -12.86
N GLN A 258 13.67 -14.82 -11.84
CA GLN A 258 13.69 -15.32 -10.46
C GLN A 258 12.30 -15.74 -10.00
N ALA A 259 11.27 -14.91 -10.19
CA ALA A 259 9.90 -15.25 -9.80
C ALA A 259 9.39 -16.56 -10.44
N ARG A 260 9.90 -16.90 -11.63
CA ARG A 260 9.51 -18.10 -12.37
C ARG A 260 10.36 -19.33 -12.01
N PHE A 261 11.65 -19.16 -11.74
CA PHE A 261 12.60 -20.27 -11.63
C PHE A 261 13.22 -20.42 -10.23
N SER A 262 13.31 -19.37 -9.42
CA SER A 262 13.86 -19.45 -8.07
C SER A 262 12.80 -19.99 -7.09
N ARG A 263 13.01 -21.24 -6.64
CA ARG A 263 12.21 -21.87 -5.58
C ARG A 263 12.78 -21.61 -4.17
N VAL A 264 13.97 -21.01 -4.07
CA VAL A 264 14.75 -20.88 -2.83
C VAL A 264 14.11 -19.89 -1.85
N ALA A 265 13.65 -18.73 -2.34
CA ALA A 265 13.05 -17.69 -1.50
C ALA A 265 11.65 -18.05 -0.97
N PHE A 266 11.01 -19.09 -1.48
CA PHE A 266 9.65 -19.49 -1.11
C PHE A 266 9.57 -21.00 -0.82
N ARG A 267 10.64 -21.58 -0.28
CA ARG A 267 10.64 -22.97 0.20
C ARG A 267 9.92 -23.01 1.55
N LYS A 268 9.08 -24.04 1.76
CA LYS A 268 8.42 -24.32 3.05
C LYS A 268 9.47 -24.62 4.11
#